data_AF-H1PZY2-F1
#
_entry.id   AF-H1PZY2-F1
#
_cell.length_a   1.000
_cell.length_b   1.000
_cell.length_c   1.000
_cell.angle_alpha   90.00
_cell.angle_beta   90.00
_cell.angle_gamma   90.00
#
_symmetry.space_group_name_H-M   'P 1'
#
loop_
_entity.id
_entity.type
_entity.pdbx_description
1 polymer ?
#
loop_
_entity_poly.entity_id
_entity_poly.type
_entity_poly.pdbx_seq_one_letter_code
_entity_poly.pdbx_strand_id
1 'polypeptide(L)'
;MKRTFTIALALIAGLGAFAQDNRLRFEDASGNIVADGTTIVVDKVKIVDEDTKEEEMSTGLFVRNTTTSAIKACLNVDVTSLPSGSSFKACFPSNCSIAESPKTFTTESGLFKGSIVASSQTEWIPGYMDYDEGVFKQAYGDWTATIQIRVEKDGAMVDGPKVHVHFIRKASNGINDINAGNETVVARYTAGGQLLTAPVRGLNIVKLSNGKTIKEIVR
;
A
#
# COMPACT_ATOMS: atom_id res chain seq x y z
N MET A 1 -1.58 16.45 -19.48
CA MET A 1 -0.67 17.08 -18.51
C MET A 1 0.31 16.04 -18.00
N LYS A 2 1.62 16.19 -18.26
CA LYS A 2 2.65 15.34 -17.63
C LYS A 2 2.80 15.82 -16.17
N ARG A 3 2.21 15.09 -15.22
CA ARG A 3 2.30 15.39 -13.79
C ARG A 3 3.49 14.61 -13.23
N THR A 4 4.57 15.32 -12.93
CA THR A 4 5.76 14.77 -12.26
C THR A 4 5.43 14.59 -10.78
N PHE A 5 5.40 13.34 -10.31
CA PHE A 5 5.14 12.98 -8.92
C PHE A 5 6.46 12.86 -8.17
N THR A 6 6.67 13.68 -7.14
CA THR A 6 7.84 13.56 -6.26
C THR A 6 7.47 12.67 -5.06
N ILE A 7 7.90 11.41 -5.12
CA ILE A 7 7.84 10.44 -4.02
C ILE A 7 9.15 10.57 -3.22
N ALA A 8 9.08 10.63 -1.89
CA ALA A 8 10.26 10.65 -1.03
C ALA A 8 10.74 9.21 -0.82
N LEU A 9 11.63 8.74 -1.69
CA LEU A 9 12.23 7.42 -1.65
C LEU A 9 13.37 7.40 -0.60
N ALA A 10 13.17 6.75 0.54
CA ALA A 10 14.27 6.47 1.47
C ALA A 10 14.97 5.16 1.04
N LEU A 11 16.16 5.26 0.45
CA LEU A 11 16.96 4.10 0.00
C LEU A 11 17.90 3.62 1.12
N ILE A 12 17.76 2.36 1.54
CA ILE A 12 18.74 1.68 2.41
C ILE A 12 19.50 0.66 1.55
N ALA A 13 20.81 0.86 1.36
CA ALA A 13 21.63 0.04 0.48
C ALA A 13 22.12 -1.26 1.17
N GLY A 14 21.91 -2.42 0.53
CA GLY A 14 22.46 -3.71 0.95
C GLY A 14 23.74 -4.07 0.19
N LEU A 15 24.74 -4.62 0.87
CA LEU A 15 25.99 -5.12 0.29
C LEU A 15 25.82 -6.60 -0.11
N GLY A 16 25.64 -6.88 -1.40
CA GLY A 16 25.60 -8.26 -1.90
C GLY A 16 25.66 -8.37 -3.42
N ALA A 17 26.85 -8.28 -4.01
CA ALA A 17 27.04 -8.49 -5.45
C ALA A 17 27.10 -9.99 -5.77
N PHE A 18 25.95 -10.61 -6.04
CA PHE A 18 25.90 -11.90 -6.76
C PHE A 18 26.04 -11.64 -8.27
N ALA A 19 26.46 -12.65 -9.04
CA ALA A 19 26.61 -12.56 -10.50
C ALA A 19 25.24 -12.39 -11.18
N GLN A 20 24.72 -11.17 -11.21
CA GLN A 20 23.42 -10.80 -11.79
C GLN A 20 23.58 -10.31 -13.23
N ASP A 21 22.64 -10.68 -14.10
CA ASP A 21 22.59 -10.11 -15.44
C ASP A 21 22.08 -8.69 -15.38
N ASN A 22 22.95 -7.82 -15.89
CA ASN A 22 22.91 -6.43 -15.59
C ASN A 22 22.52 -5.59 -16.83
N ARG A 23 21.78 -6.17 -17.76
CA ARG A 23 21.29 -5.47 -18.95
C ARG A 23 20.00 -4.70 -18.71
N LEU A 24 19.17 -5.14 -17.75
CA LEU A 24 18.00 -4.41 -17.27
C LEU A 24 18.23 -3.86 -15.87
N ARG A 25 17.69 -2.67 -15.57
CA ARG A 25 17.84 -1.98 -14.29
C ARG A 25 16.52 -1.42 -13.80
N PHE A 26 16.32 -1.44 -12.49
CA PHE A 26 15.31 -0.59 -11.88
C PHE A 26 15.76 0.87 -11.85
N GLU A 27 14.81 1.77 -12.05
CA GLU A 27 14.99 3.21 -11.90
C GLU A 27 13.88 3.82 -11.06
N ASP A 28 14.22 4.91 -10.37
CA ASP A 28 13.24 5.77 -9.72
C ASP A 28 12.61 6.76 -10.71
N ALA A 29 11.61 7.52 -10.25
CA ALA A 29 10.92 8.53 -11.05
C ALA A 29 11.82 9.70 -11.52
N SER A 30 13.00 9.86 -10.92
CA SER A 30 13.99 10.87 -11.33
C SER A 30 14.97 10.33 -12.38
N GLY A 31 14.88 9.04 -12.72
CA GLY A 31 15.76 8.36 -13.65
C GLY A 31 17.08 7.90 -13.04
N ASN A 32 17.19 7.85 -11.71
CA ASN A 32 18.35 7.28 -11.05
C ASN A 32 18.24 5.75 -11.02
N ILE A 33 19.36 5.07 -11.22
CA ILE A 33 19.44 3.61 -11.04
C ILE A 33 19.18 3.27 -9.56
N VAL A 34 18.22 2.39 -9.33
CA VAL A 34 18.00 1.78 -8.00
C VAL A 34 18.98 0.62 -7.87
N ALA A 35 19.82 0.66 -6.82
CA ALA A 35 20.82 -0.37 -6.58
C ALA A 35 20.16 -1.71 -6.22
N ASP A 36 20.84 -2.81 -6.52
CA ASP A 36 20.41 -4.14 -6.15
C ASP A 36 20.23 -4.29 -4.63
N GLY A 37 19.19 -5.00 -4.22
CA GLY A 37 18.85 -5.23 -2.82
C GLY A 37 18.32 -4.00 -2.09
N THR A 38 18.09 -2.87 -2.78
CA THR A 38 17.54 -1.68 -2.13
C THR A 38 16.12 -1.94 -1.64
N THR A 39 15.83 -1.50 -0.42
CA THR A 39 14.46 -1.39 0.08
C THR A 39 13.87 -0.04 -0.29
N ILE A 40 12.70 -0.06 -0.90
CA ILE A 40 11.86 1.10 -1.24
C ILE A 40 10.70 1.14 -0.27
N VAL A 41 10.49 2.27 0.41
CA VAL A 41 9.32 2.49 1.26
C VAL A 41 8.21 3.17 0.46
N VAL A 42 7.01 2.61 0.52
CA VAL A 42 5.80 3.14 -0.12
C VAL A 42 4.74 3.38 0.95
N ASP A 43 4.48 4.65 1.25
CA ASP A 43 3.56 5.10 2.30
C ASP A 43 2.46 6.03 1.78
N LYS A 44 2.41 6.24 0.46
CA LYS A 44 1.42 7.10 -0.20
C LYS A 44 0.38 6.30 -0.94
N VAL A 45 -0.88 6.63 -0.68
CA VAL A 45 -2.05 6.13 -1.40
C VAL A 45 -2.44 7.12 -2.48
N LYS A 46 -2.86 6.61 -3.65
CA LYS A 46 -3.39 7.39 -4.76
C LYS A 46 -4.76 6.85 -5.14
N ILE A 47 -5.73 7.74 -5.33
CA ILE A 47 -7.02 7.40 -5.94
C ILE A 47 -6.80 7.29 -7.45
N VAL A 48 -7.10 6.13 -8.03
CA VAL A 48 -6.95 5.84 -9.47
C VAL A 48 -8.23 5.98 -10.25
N ASP A 49 -9.36 5.82 -9.57
CA ASP A 49 -10.69 5.99 -10.12
C ASP A 49 -11.51 6.80 -9.10
N GLU A 50 -11.93 8.00 -9.52
CA GLU A 50 -12.68 8.91 -8.66
C GLU A 50 -14.14 8.49 -8.48
N ASP A 51 -14.68 7.67 -9.38
CA ASP A 51 -16.07 7.21 -9.31
C ASP A 51 -16.18 6.01 -8.37
N THR A 52 -15.25 5.06 -8.47
CA THR A 52 -15.21 3.86 -7.62
C THR A 52 -14.45 4.06 -6.31
N LYS A 53 -13.70 5.18 -6.20
CA LYS A 53 -12.74 5.44 -5.12
C LYS A 53 -11.68 4.34 -4.98
N GLU A 54 -11.36 3.67 -6.09
CA GLU A 54 -10.28 2.69 -6.12
C GLU A 54 -8.95 3.38 -5.81
N GLU A 55 -8.18 2.74 -4.93
CA GLU A 55 -6.90 3.24 -4.43
C GLU A 55 -5.77 2.31 -4.86
N GLU A 56 -4.59 2.89 -5.12
CA GLU A 56 -3.35 2.17 -5.38
C GLU A 56 -2.19 2.75 -4.56
N MET A 57 -1.21 1.92 -4.26
CA MET A 57 0.09 2.30 -3.74
C MET A 57 1.15 1.80 -4.73
N SER A 58 1.59 2.69 -5.62
CA SER A 58 2.57 2.35 -6.65
C SER A 58 3.99 2.31 -6.10
N THR A 59 4.78 1.34 -6.56
CA THR A 59 6.22 1.27 -6.24
C THR A 59 7.00 2.46 -6.82
N GLY A 60 6.46 3.12 -7.85
CA GLY A 60 7.14 4.18 -8.58
C GLY A 60 8.35 3.70 -9.39
N LEU A 61 8.49 2.38 -9.58
CA LEU A 61 9.61 1.78 -10.29
C LEU A 61 9.44 1.85 -11.81
N PHE A 62 10.56 2.09 -12.47
CA PHE A 62 10.73 1.94 -13.90
C PHE A 62 11.77 0.85 -14.18
N VAL A 63 11.72 0.26 -15.36
CA VAL A 63 12.75 -0.65 -15.88
C VAL A 63 13.41 -0.01 -17.08
N ARG A 64 14.74 0.14 -17.02
CA ARG A 64 15.59 0.56 -18.13
C ARG A 64 16.22 -0.63 -18.82
N ASN A 65 16.17 -0.66 -20.15
CA ASN A 65 17.08 -1.49 -20.96
C ASN A 65 18.34 -0.69 -21.30
N THR A 66 19.48 -1.14 -20.80
CA THR A 66 20.79 -0.48 -21.00
C THR A 66 21.46 -0.86 -22.32
N THR A 67 20.88 -1.81 -23.05
CA THR A 67 21.38 -2.29 -24.34
C THR A 67 20.54 -1.72 -25.48
N THR A 68 21.08 -1.76 -26.70
CA THR A 68 20.36 -1.38 -27.92
C THR A 68 19.39 -2.46 -28.42
N SER A 69 19.54 -3.70 -27.95
CA SER A 69 18.76 -4.85 -28.40
C SER A 69 17.55 -5.10 -27.50
N ALA A 70 16.50 -5.68 -28.07
CA ALA A 70 15.40 -6.17 -27.27
C ALA A 70 15.86 -7.35 -26.40
N ILE A 71 15.38 -7.41 -25.16
CA ILE A 71 15.70 -8.46 -24.18
C ILE A 71 14.40 -9.11 -23.74
N LYS A 72 14.30 -10.43 -23.84
CA LYS A 72 13.19 -11.15 -23.25
C LYS A 72 13.36 -11.17 -21.73
N ALA A 73 12.35 -10.70 -21.00
CA ALA A 73 12.43 -10.55 -19.56
C ALA A 73 11.07 -10.80 -18.89
N CYS A 74 11.09 -10.99 -17.58
CA CYS A 74 9.91 -11.00 -16.70
C CYS A 74 10.30 -10.51 -15.30
N LEU A 75 9.32 -10.40 -14.41
CA LEU A 75 9.54 -10.24 -12.97
C LEU A 75 9.29 -11.57 -12.27
N ASN A 76 10.19 -11.93 -11.36
CA ASN A 76 9.90 -12.86 -10.29
C ASN A 76 9.55 -12.05 -9.04
N VAL A 77 8.37 -12.29 -8.48
CA VAL A 77 7.83 -11.52 -7.36
C VAL A 77 7.55 -12.45 -6.20
N ASP A 78 8.05 -12.10 -5.03
CA ASP A 78 7.79 -12.81 -3.79
C ASP A 78 6.99 -11.93 -2.82
N VAL A 79 5.71 -12.27 -2.63
CA VAL A 79 4.79 -11.63 -1.71
C VAL A 79 4.71 -12.49 -0.44
N THR A 80 5.56 -12.18 0.54
CA THR A 80 5.70 -12.99 1.77
C THR A 80 4.52 -12.84 2.71
N SER A 81 3.87 -11.68 2.68
CA SER A 81 2.66 -11.36 3.43
C SER A 81 1.83 -10.39 2.59
N LEU A 82 0.51 -10.40 2.76
CA LEU A 82 -0.39 -9.48 2.09
C LEU A 82 -1.60 -9.25 3.01
N PRO A 83 -1.99 -8.00 3.29
CA PRO A 83 -3.20 -7.73 4.06
C PRO A 83 -4.43 -8.37 3.43
N SER A 84 -5.28 -8.99 4.26
CA SER A 84 -6.52 -9.62 3.80
C SER A 84 -7.42 -8.60 3.09
N GLY A 85 -8.12 -9.03 2.04
CA GLY A 85 -8.95 -8.12 1.25
C GLY A 85 -8.15 -7.11 0.43
N SER A 86 -6.96 -7.49 -0.03
CA SER A 86 -6.15 -6.65 -0.91
C SER A 86 -5.47 -7.49 -1.98
N SER A 87 -4.91 -6.82 -2.99
CA SER A 87 -4.16 -7.50 -4.04
C SER A 87 -2.86 -6.78 -4.38
N PHE A 88 -1.84 -7.54 -4.77
CA PHE A 88 -0.59 -7.02 -5.31
C PHE A 88 -0.48 -7.36 -6.79
N LYS A 89 -0.31 -6.34 -7.62
CA LYS A 89 -0.27 -6.45 -9.08
C LYS A 89 1.12 -6.06 -9.58
N ALA A 90 1.69 -6.86 -10.47
CA ALA A 90 2.94 -6.55 -11.16
C ALA A 90 2.76 -6.71 -12.67
N CYS A 91 3.11 -5.69 -13.46
CA CYS A 91 2.93 -5.67 -14.90
C CYS A 91 4.25 -5.37 -15.60
N PHE A 92 4.98 -6.41 -16.01
CA PHE A 92 6.18 -6.24 -16.81
C PHE A 92 6.59 -7.57 -17.48
N PRO A 93 7.13 -7.55 -18.71
CA PRO A 93 7.17 -6.42 -19.65
C PRO A 93 5.88 -6.30 -20.49
N SER A 94 4.92 -7.21 -20.29
CA SER A 94 3.64 -7.26 -21.00
C SER A 94 2.47 -7.34 -20.02
N ASN A 95 1.90 -8.52 -19.82
CA ASN A 95 0.69 -8.74 -19.05
C ASN A 95 0.95 -8.65 -17.55
N CYS A 96 -0.09 -8.24 -16.82
CA CYS A 96 -0.09 -8.18 -15.37
C CYS A 96 -0.29 -9.56 -14.76
N SER A 97 0.34 -9.79 -13.61
CA SER A 97 0.03 -10.91 -12.72
C SER A 97 -0.35 -10.37 -11.35
N ILE A 98 -1.35 -11.00 -10.73
CA ILE A 98 -1.97 -10.53 -9.49
C ILE A 98 -1.83 -11.60 -8.40
N ALA A 99 -1.51 -11.16 -7.20
CA ALA A 99 -1.56 -11.94 -5.97
C ALA A 99 -2.64 -11.38 -5.04
N GLU A 100 -3.60 -12.21 -4.65
CA GLU A 100 -4.66 -11.89 -3.68
C GLU A 100 -4.39 -12.55 -2.31
N SER A 101 -3.29 -13.29 -2.21
CA SER A 101 -2.78 -13.93 -1.01
C SER A 101 -1.25 -14.05 -1.10
N PRO A 102 -0.55 -14.28 0.02
CA PRO A 102 0.90 -14.48 0.01
C PRO A 102 1.30 -15.60 -0.94
N LYS A 103 2.16 -15.29 -1.91
CA LYS A 103 2.70 -16.25 -2.87
C LYS A 103 3.91 -15.68 -3.60
N THR A 104 4.74 -16.57 -4.13
CA THR A 104 5.69 -16.24 -5.18
C THR A 104 5.03 -16.45 -6.54
N PHE A 105 5.21 -15.52 -7.47
CA PHE A 105 4.75 -15.67 -8.85
C PHE A 105 5.74 -15.03 -9.84
N THR A 106 5.71 -15.50 -11.08
CA THR A 106 6.49 -14.92 -12.18
C THR A 106 5.51 -14.31 -13.18
N THR A 107 5.76 -13.07 -13.62
CA THR A 107 4.98 -12.45 -14.69
C THR A 107 5.26 -13.13 -16.03
N GLU A 108 4.35 -12.99 -16.99
CA GLU A 108 4.60 -13.51 -18.33
C GLU A 108 5.85 -12.87 -18.94
N SER A 109 6.71 -13.69 -19.56
CA SER A 109 7.90 -13.18 -20.22
C SER A 109 7.55 -12.51 -21.55
N GLY A 110 8.17 -11.37 -21.85
CA GLY A 110 8.00 -10.70 -23.13
C GLY A 110 9.27 -9.97 -23.58
N LEU A 111 9.29 -9.53 -24.84
CA LEU A 111 10.39 -8.74 -25.38
C LEU A 111 10.29 -7.29 -24.89
N PHE A 112 11.30 -6.87 -24.12
CA PHE A 112 11.46 -5.49 -23.69
C PHE A 112 12.44 -4.77 -24.62
N LYS A 113 11.97 -3.72 -25.31
CA LYS A 113 12.73 -3.02 -26.36
C LYS A 113 14.07 -2.47 -25.84
N GLY A 114 15.06 -2.36 -26.71
CA GLY A 114 16.35 -1.72 -26.42
C GLY A 114 16.25 -0.21 -26.24
N SER A 115 17.14 0.35 -25.42
CA SER A 115 17.30 1.79 -25.19
C SER A 115 16.03 2.52 -24.75
N ILE A 116 15.10 1.83 -24.08
CA ILE A 116 13.89 2.44 -23.51
C ILE A 116 13.86 2.32 -21.98
N VAL A 117 13.01 3.16 -21.39
CA VAL A 117 12.60 3.09 -19.99
C VAL A 117 11.07 3.01 -19.99
N ALA A 118 10.51 2.11 -19.20
CA ALA A 118 9.06 1.98 -19.03
C ALA A 118 8.73 1.71 -17.56
N SER A 119 7.55 2.14 -17.11
CA SER A 119 7.09 1.82 -15.76
C SER A 119 6.89 0.31 -15.62
N SER A 120 7.22 -0.24 -14.44
CA SER A 120 6.89 -1.64 -14.12
C SER A 120 5.45 -1.83 -13.65
N GLN A 121 4.65 -0.73 -13.58
CA GLN A 121 3.23 -0.71 -13.20
C GLN A 121 2.92 -1.71 -12.08
N THR A 122 3.76 -1.66 -11.04
CA THR A 122 3.72 -2.59 -9.92
C THR A 122 3.15 -1.85 -8.74
N GLU A 123 2.04 -2.36 -8.20
CA GLU A 123 1.21 -1.64 -7.24
C GLU A 123 0.61 -2.61 -6.22
N TRP A 124 0.47 -2.13 -4.98
CA TRP A 124 -0.48 -2.70 -4.04
C TRP A 124 -1.83 -1.99 -4.20
N ILE A 125 -2.91 -2.76 -4.26
CA ILE A 125 -4.29 -2.28 -4.32
C ILE A 125 -4.90 -2.59 -2.95
N PRO A 126 -4.93 -1.62 -2.02
CA PRO A 126 -5.24 -1.86 -0.61
C PRO A 126 -6.76 -1.83 -0.35
N GLY A 127 -7.52 -2.64 -1.09
CA GLY A 127 -8.95 -2.77 -0.86
C GLY A 127 -9.63 -3.67 -1.87
N TYR A 128 -10.91 -3.94 -1.60
CA TYR A 128 -11.75 -4.74 -2.46
C TYR A 128 -13.21 -4.31 -2.33
N MET A 129 -14.00 -4.57 -3.37
CA MET A 129 -15.44 -4.45 -3.27
C MET A 129 -16.00 -5.69 -2.55
N ASP A 130 -16.62 -5.48 -1.40
CA ASP A 130 -17.42 -6.52 -0.75
C ASP A 130 -18.81 -6.52 -1.39
N TYR A 131 -19.07 -7.51 -2.25
CA TYR A 131 -20.33 -7.61 -2.98
C TYR A 131 -21.51 -8.04 -2.10
N ASP A 132 -21.24 -8.73 -0.98
CA ASP A 132 -22.30 -9.16 -0.05
C ASP A 132 -22.82 -7.97 0.76
N GLU A 133 -21.90 -7.09 1.19
CA GLU A 133 -22.24 -5.86 1.92
C GLU A 133 -22.50 -4.66 0.99
N GLY A 134 -22.12 -4.75 -0.29
CA GLY A 134 -22.21 -3.65 -1.24
C GLY A 134 -21.31 -2.46 -0.89
N VAL A 135 -20.20 -2.69 -0.20
CA VAL A 135 -19.29 -1.64 0.29
C VAL A 135 -17.84 -1.92 -0.10
N PHE A 136 -17.09 -0.88 -0.42
CA PHE A 136 -15.65 -0.98 -0.64
C PHE A 136 -14.93 -1.07 0.71
N LYS A 137 -14.24 -2.18 0.96
CA LYS A 137 -13.46 -2.40 2.17
C LYS A 137 -12.01 -2.07 1.92
N GLN A 138 -11.45 -1.22 2.78
CA GLN A 138 -10.06 -0.82 2.74
C GLN A 138 -9.19 -1.78 3.57
N ALA A 139 -8.06 -2.18 3.01
CA ALA A 139 -7.06 -2.99 3.71
C ALA A 139 -5.92 -2.10 4.23
N TYR A 140 -5.52 -2.33 5.48
CA TYR A 140 -4.42 -1.63 6.13
C TYR A 140 -3.31 -2.62 6.48
N GLY A 141 -2.07 -2.17 6.51
CA GLY A 141 -0.96 -3.06 6.80
C GLY A 141 0.41 -2.44 6.65
N ASP A 142 1.38 -3.18 7.20
CA ASP A 142 2.81 -2.95 7.11
C ASP A 142 3.42 -4.27 6.64
N TRP A 143 3.90 -4.33 5.39
CA TRP A 143 4.29 -5.59 4.77
C TRP A 143 5.31 -5.40 3.64
N THR A 144 6.02 -6.47 3.27
CA THR A 144 7.07 -6.42 2.26
C THR A 144 6.88 -7.42 1.12
N ALA A 145 7.27 -6.97 -0.09
CA ALA A 145 7.43 -7.81 -1.27
C ALA A 145 8.88 -7.72 -1.77
N THR A 146 9.34 -8.77 -2.45
CA THR A 146 10.57 -8.71 -3.24
C THR A 146 10.22 -8.76 -4.72
N ILE A 147 10.82 -7.88 -5.52
CA ILE A 147 10.64 -7.84 -6.97
C ILE A 147 12.02 -8.02 -7.61
N GLN A 148 12.17 -9.04 -8.44
CA GLN A 148 13.41 -9.36 -9.13
C GLN A 148 13.19 -9.40 -10.64
N ILE A 149 14.01 -8.68 -11.39
CA ILE A 149 14.06 -8.82 -12.84
C ILE A 149 14.72 -10.16 -13.17
N ARG A 150 14.14 -10.91 -14.11
CA ARG A 150 14.83 -12.01 -14.78
C ARG A 150 14.92 -11.75 -16.27
N VAL A 151 16.05 -12.10 -16.86
CA VAL A 151 16.30 -11.90 -18.30
C VAL A 151 16.68 -13.22 -18.94
N GLU A 152 16.31 -13.40 -20.20
CA GLU A 152 16.75 -14.55 -20.98
C GLU A 152 18.22 -14.40 -21.37
N LYS A 153 18.98 -15.46 -21.11
CA LYS A 153 20.38 -15.63 -21.51
C LYS A 153 20.58 -17.10 -21.87
N ASP A 154 21.04 -17.35 -23.09
CA ASP A 154 21.35 -18.70 -23.59
C ASP A 154 20.18 -19.69 -23.44
N GLY A 155 18.94 -19.22 -23.65
CA GLY A 155 17.71 -20.01 -23.56
C GLY A 155 17.17 -20.24 -22.15
N ALA A 156 17.82 -19.70 -21.12
CA ALA A 156 17.38 -19.78 -19.73
C ALA A 156 17.10 -18.39 -19.15
N MET A 157 16.14 -18.30 -18.23
CA MET A 157 15.92 -17.08 -17.45
C MET A 157 16.94 -17.03 -16.32
N VAL A 158 17.77 -15.99 -16.32
CA VAL A 158 18.78 -15.73 -15.28
C VAL A 158 18.40 -14.51 -14.45
N ASP A 159 18.87 -14.49 -13.22
CA ASP A 159 18.58 -13.44 -12.27
C ASP A 159 19.30 -12.13 -12.62
N GLY A 160 18.51 -11.06 -12.68
CA GLY A 160 19.00 -9.68 -12.71
C GLY A 160 18.81 -9.00 -11.34
N PRO A 161 18.78 -7.66 -11.32
CA PRO A 161 18.60 -6.89 -10.09
C PRO A 161 17.27 -7.20 -9.38
N LYS A 162 17.31 -7.18 -8.06
CA LYS A 162 16.17 -7.27 -7.15
C LYS A 162 16.05 -6.02 -6.28
N VAL A 163 14.83 -5.73 -5.87
CA VAL A 163 14.50 -4.70 -4.89
C VAL A 163 13.51 -5.26 -3.88
N HIS A 164 13.53 -4.73 -2.67
CA HIS A 164 12.50 -4.96 -1.68
C HIS A 164 11.57 -3.75 -1.68
N VAL A 165 10.27 -4.00 -1.54
CA VAL A 165 9.28 -2.93 -1.37
C VAL A 165 8.62 -3.12 -0.03
N HIS A 166 8.59 -2.07 0.77
CA HIS A 166 7.98 -2.01 2.07
C HIS A 166 6.77 -1.08 2.00
N PHE A 167 5.58 -1.66 2.05
CA PHE A 167 4.33 -0.92 2.04
C PHE A 167 3.88 -0.61 3.46
N ILE A 168 3.52 0.65 3.69
CA ILE A 168 3.00 1.12 4.97
C ILE A 168 1.71 1.88 4.72
N ARG A 169 0.58 1.25 5.06
CA ARG A 169 -0.72 1.93 5.09
C ARG A 169 -1.33 1.78 6.47
N LYS A 170 -1.31 2.85 7.24
CA LYS A 170 -1.91 2.90 8.57
C LYS A 170 -3.40 3.16 8.45
N ALA A 171 -4.18 2.46 9.27
CA ALA A 171 -5.55 2.87 9.52
C ALA A 171 -5.52 4.32 10.01
N SER A 172 -6.29 5.20 9.37
CA SER A 172 -6.61 6.45 10.06
C SER A 172 -7.29 6.04 11.35
N ASN A 173 -6.82 6.57 12.47
CA ASN A 173 -7.46 6.45 13.77
C ASN A 173 -8.77 7.24 13.75
N GLY A 174 -9.72 6.77 12.95
CA GLY A 174 -11.13 7.08 13.12
C GLY A 174 -11.55 6.66 14.52
N ILE A 175 -12.45 7.42 15.11
CA ILE A 175 -13.04 7.11 16.42
C ILE A 175 -13.93 5.88 16.21
N ASN A 176 -13.34 4.69 16.22
CA ASN A 176 -14.06 3.43 16.22
C ASN A 176 -14.48 3.12 17.66
N ASP A 177 -15.79 3.06 17.85
CA ASP A 177 -16.51 2.56 19.02
C ASP A 177 -16.11 3.12 20.39
N ILE A 178 -17.00 3.97 20.92
CA ILE A 178 -17.11 4.19 22.35
C ILE A 178 -17.37 2.83 22.98
N ASN A 179 -16.36 2.23 23.59
CA ASN A 179 -16.57 1.22 24.61
C ASN A 179 -17.51 1.85 25.65
N ALA A 180 -18.78 1.47 25.60
CA ALA A 180 -19.71 1.72 26.68
C ALA A 180 -19.22 0.88 27.85
N GLY A 181 -18.27 1.43 28.62
CA GLY A 181 -17.99 0.89 29.95
C GLY A 181 -19.31 0.79 30.72
N ASN A 182 -19.43 -0.21 31.59
CA ASN A 182 -20.60 -0.45 32.46
C ASN A 182 -20.79 0.65 33.52
N GLU A 183 -20.51 1.89 33.15
CA GLU A 183 -20.55 3.04 34.01
C GLU A 183 -21.99 3.47 34.22
N THR A 184 -22.34 3.59 35.49
CA THR A 184 -23.67 4.05 35.87
C THR A 184 -23.67 5.57 35.99
N VAL A 185 -24.83 6.18 35.72
CA VAL A 185 -25.03 7.60 35.96
C VAL A 185 -25.17 7.83 37.45
N VAL A 186 -24.23 8.57 38.05
CA VAL A 186 -24.23 8.88 39.49
C VAL A 186 -24.80 10.28 39.79
N ALA A 187 -24.76 11.20 38.82
CA ALA A 187 -25.38 12.52 38.94
C ALA A 187 -25.62 13.16 37.56
N ARG A 188 -26.57 14.09 37.51
CA ARG A 188 -26.88 14.91 36.32
C ARG A 188 -26.92 16.37 36.73
N TYR A 189 -26.48 17.25 35.83
CA TYR A 189 -26.48 18.70 36.06
C TYR A 189 -26.98 19.46 34.84
N THR A 190 -27.51 20.66 35.06
CA THR A 190 -27.74 21.64 34.00
C THR A 190 -26.40 22.12 33.43
N ALA A 191 -26.44 22.81 32.28
CA ALA A 191 -25.26 23.50 31.75
C ALA A 191 -24.67 24.54 32.71
N GLY A 192 -25.48 25.08 33.63
CA GLY A 192 -25.04 26.00 34.70
C GLY A 192 -24.54 25.31 35.97
N GLY A 193 -24.43 23.98 35.99
CA GLY A 193 -23.88 23.23 37.13
C GLY A 193 -24.87 22.95 38.26
N GLN A 194 -26.18 23.17 38.06
CA GLN A 194 -27.19 22.83 39.06
C GLN A 194 -27.54 21.34 38.99
N LEU A 195 -27.61 20.66 40.14
CA LEU A 195 -27.96 19.24 40.21
C LEU A 195 -29.40 18.99 39.72
N LEU A 196 -29.57 17.93 38.94
CA LEU A 196 -30.84 17.49 38.38
C LEU A 196 -31.28 16.17 39.01
N THR A 197 -32.58 16.06 39.35
CA THR A 197 -33.20 14.82 39.83
C THR A 197 -33.72 13.94 38.69
N ALA A 198 -33.92 14.50 37.49
CA ALA A 198 -34.30 13.81 36.27
C ALA A 198 -33.72 14.55 35.04
N PRO A 199 -33.58 13.88 33.88
CA PRO A 199 -33.10 14.53 32.67
C PRO A 199 -34.05 15.65 32.23
N VAL A 200 -33.50 16.78 31.79
CA VAL A 200 -34.27 17.92 31.25
C VAL A 200 -34.07 18.01 29.75
N ARG A 201 -35.05 18.53 29.01
CA ARG A 201 -34.90 18.78 27.57
C ARG A 201 -33.72 19.72 27.31
N GLY A 202 -32.86 19.36 26.36
CA GLY A 202 -31.62 20.08 26.06
C GLY A 202 -30.37 19.43 26.67
N LEU A 203 -29.34 20.23 26.93
CA LEU A 203 -28.03 19.76 27.40
C LEU A 203 -28.04 19.42 28.88
N ASN A 204 -27.68 18.16 29.18
CA ASN A 204 -27.44 17.63 30.51
C ASN A 204 -25.96 17.28 30.62
N ILE A 205 -25.32 17.67 31.72
CA ILE A 205 -23.98 17.24 32.08
C ILE A 205 -24.14 16.00 32.98
N VAL A 206 -23.62 14.85 32.55
CA VAL A 206 -23.81 13.57 33.23
C VAL A 206 -22.50 13.10 33.83
N LYS A 207 -22.48 12.88 35.15
CA LYS A 207 -21.35 12.30 35.86
C LYS A 207 -21.53 10.78 35.96
N LEU A 208 -20.50 10.05 35.58
CA LEU A 208 -20.44 8.60 35.59
C LEU A 208 -19.72 8.07 36.84
N SER A 209 -19.93 6.79 37.17
CA SER A 209 -19.35 6.12 38.34
C SER A 209 -17.82 6.17 38.38
N ASN A 210 -17.14 6.08 37.24
CA ASN A 210 -15.68 6.24 37.13
C ASN A 210 -15.17 7.69 37.24
N GLY A 211 -16.03 8.65 37.57
CA GLY A 211 -15.65 10.06 37.70
C GLY A 211 -15.61 10.83 36.38
N LYS A 212 -15.80 10.17 35.22
CA LYS A 212 -15.93 10.85 33.93
C LYS A 212 -17.21 11.68 33.88
N THR A 213 -17.16 12.77 33.13
CA THR A 213 -18.33 13.59 32.81
C THR A 213 -18.58 13.57 31.30
N ILE A 214 -19.83 13.35 30.89
CA ILE A 214 -20.27 13.39 29.48
C ILE A 214 -21.36 14.44 29.27
N LYS A 215 -21.56 14.84 28.02
CA LYS A 215 -22.66 15.73 27.60
C LYS A 215 -23.73 14.89 26.93
N GLU A 216 -24.96 14.95 27.44
CA GLU A 216 -26.11 14.26 26.89
C GLU A 216 -27.17 15.27 26.44
N ILE A 217 -27.66 15.12 25.21
CA ILE A 217 -28.75 15.95 24.69
C ILE A 217 -30.05 15.14 24.76
N VAL A 218 -30.99 15.60 25.57
CA VAL A 218 -32.33 15.01 25.68
C VAL A 218 -33.28 15.80 24.78
N ARG A 219 -33.98 15.13 23.88
CA ARG A 219 -34.87 15.77 22.89
C ARG A 219 -36.27 16.02 23.44
#